data_AF-A0A7X7TZZ1-F1
#
_entry.id   AF-A0A7X7TZZ1-F1
#
_cell.length_a   1.000
_cell.length_b   1.000
_cell.length_c   1.000
_cell.angle_alpha   90.00
_cell.angle_beta   90.00
_cell.angle_gamma   90.00
#
_symmetry.space_group_name_H-M   'P 1'
#
loop_
_entity.id
_entity.type
_entity.pdbx_description
1 polymer ?
#
loop_
_entity_poly.entity_id
_entity_poly.type
_entity_poly.pdbx_seq_one_letter_code
_entity_poly.pdbx_strand_id
1 'polypeptide(L)'
;MARKAQRFSLKERISSWKNNRRARDKRIQAIRNWNWVAIAKVVAVICFLAASGAFLRYAEGYVKTAAPMEEGGLKLVNVPDWAKSDLRNRVAAFAGGIRFPLTDKTASFVAGNLASMSWLTDVKVHVTHDSVLVAARWRKPIIMIDIKETASKIYVDEDLVVMDYMPMPHLPIVEAKGVSLNIVPLLGQTFDEGDVRAAVDLAMVLNQADAMYAPKTPLLEQIASIDVVNYKGRKNAQREHIVLNTKGRSQIIWGAEVGEYAKSVEASDQEKIAALYGYYKEVGSFADAKYIDVRPPQKGIHLPIERKR
;
A
#
# COMPACT_ATOMS: atom_id res chain seq x y z
N MET A 1 26.25 89.34 66.95
CA MET A 1 26.45 88.19 66.04
C MET A 1 26.22 86.89 66.81
N ALA A 2 25.17 86.13 66.51
CA ALA A 2 24.86 84.89 67.24
C ALA A 2 24.50 83.78 66.25
N ARG A 3 25.28 82.69 66.26
CA ARG A 3 25.16 81.51 65.38
C ARG A 3 23.89 80.72 65.73
N LYS A 4 23.06 80.43 64.72
CA LYS A 4 21.90 79.51 64.85
C LYS A 4 22.39 78.06 64.95
N ALA A 5 22.18 77.44 66.09
CA ALA A 5 22.38 76.01 66.31
C ALA A 5 21.13 75.24 65.87
N GLN A 6 21.26 74.40 64.83
CA GLN A 6 20.23 73.42 64.45
C GLN A 6 20.19 72.29 65.49
N ARG A 7 19.09 72.24 66.25
CA ARG A 7 18.77 71.12 67.15
C ARG A 7 18.22 69.96 66.32
N PHE A 8 19.06 68.98 66.02
CA PHE A 8 18.60 67.68 65.52
C PHE A 8 17.84 66.96 66.63
N SER A 9 16.61 66.58 66.30
CA SER A 9 15.66 65.93 67.20
C SER A 9 16.06 64.48 67.47
N LEU A 10 16.07 64.11 68.76
CA LEU A 10 16.35 62.76 69.26
C LEU A 10 15.44 61.66 68.64
N LYS A 11 14.31 62.02 68.03
CA LYS A 11 13.43 61.07 67.34
C LYS A 11 14.02 60.54 66.02
N GLU A 12 14.86 61.30 65.31
CA GLU A 12 15.46 60.84 64.04
C GLU A 12 16.63 59.86 64.24
N ARG A 13 17.28 59.90 65.40
CA ARG A 13 18.38 58.96 65.72
C ARG A 13 17.90 57.55 66.09
N ILE A 14 16.66 57.39 66.54
CA ILE A 14 16.14 56.08 66.97
C ILE A 14 15.46 55.33 65.80
N SER A 15 14.91 56.04 64.81
CA SER A 15 14.26 55.41 63.64
C SER A 15 15.26 54.85 62.62
N SER A 16 16.45 55.44 62.48
CA SER A 16 17.48 54.97 61.54
C SER A 16 18.13 53.64 61.96
N TRP A 17 18.18 53.34 63.27
CA TRP A 17 18.78 52.11 63.79
C TRP A 17 17.87 50.88 63.58
N LYS A 18 16.54 51.06 63.62
CA LYS A 18 15.56 49.98 63.39
C LYS A 18 15.47 49.56 61.91
N ASN A 19 15.65 50.50 60.98
CA ASN A 19 15.65 50.20 59.55
C ASN A 19 16.91 49.44 59.09
N ASN A 20 18.06 49.66 59.73
CA ASN A 20 19.30 48.94 59.39
C ASN A 20 19.31 47.46 59.82
N ARG A 21 18.61 47.08 60.91
CA ARG A 21 18.47 45.65 61.29
C ARG A 21 17.59 44.87 60.32
N ARG A 22 16.46 45.43 59.88
CA ARG A 22 15.57 44.79 58.89
C ARG A 22 16.20 44.63 57.51
N ALA A 23 17.06 45.56 57.08
CA ALA A 23 17.79 45.43 55.82
C ALA A 23 18.89 44.35 55.89
N ARG A 24 19.52 44.18 57.07
CA ARG A 24 20.55 43.14 57.29
C ARG A 24 19.93 41.74 57.35
N ASP A 25 18.78 41.59 58.01
CA ASP A 25 18.05 40.32 58.04
C ASP A 25 17.52 39.89 56.66
N LYS A 26 17.06 40.84 55.84
CA LYS A 26 16.66 40.56 54.45
C LYS A 26 17.82 40.11 53.57
N ARG A 27 19.03 40.66 53.76
CA ARG A 27 20.24 40.21 53.03
C ARG A 27 20.69 38.82 53.48
N ILE A 28 20.63 38.53 54.78
CA ILE A 28 20.99 37.21 55.32
C ILE A 28 19.97 36.14 54.86
N GLN A 29 18.67 36.46 54.82
CA GLN A 29 17.66 35.54 54.27
C GLN A 29 17.78 35.34 52.75
N ALA A 30 18.13 36.38 51.99
CA ALA A 30 18.36 36.24 50.55
C ALA A 30 19.59 35.36 50.23
N ILE A 31 20.68 35.50 50.99
CA ILE A 31 21.87 34.65 50.85
C ILE A 31 21.55 33.20 51.25
N ARG A 32 20.74 33.00 52.31
CA ARG A 32 20.34 31.66 52.75
C ARG A 32 19.41 30.97 51.76
N ASN A 33 18.44 31.68 51.20
CA ASN A 33 17.50 31.11 50.23
C ASN A 33 18.17 30.79 48.88
N TRP A 34 19.17 31.57 48.46
CA TRP A 34 19.89 31.29 47.21
C TRP A 34 20.75 30.03 47.31
N ASN A 35 21.39 29.79 48.45
CA ASN A 35 22.13 28.55 48.70
C ASN A 35 21.20 27.33 48.75
N TRP A 36 20.01 27.43 49.34
CA TRP A 36 19.06 26.30 49.38
C TRP A 36 18.54 25.92 48.00
N VAL A 37 18.27 26.89 47.13
CA VAL A 37 17.86 26.61 45.74
C VAL A 37 19.00 25.96 44.95
N ALA A 38 20.25 26.42 45.14
CA ALA A 38 21.40 25.80 44.50
C ALA A 38 21.63 24.36 44.99
N ILE A 39 21.53 24.11 46.30
CA ILE A 39 21.65 22.77 46.89
C ILE A 39 20.53 21.86 46.37
N ALA A 40 19.28 22.32 46.34
CA ALA A 40 18.15 21.53 45.83
C ALA A 40 18.33 21.16 44.35
N LYS A 41 18.86 22.07 43.52
CA LYS A 41 19.19 21.76 42.12
C LYS A 41 20.27 20.70 41.99
N VAL A 42 21.36 20.81 42.78
CA VAL A 42 22.45 19.82 42.78
C VAL A 42 21.93 18.45 43.23
N VAL A 43 21.14 18.41 44.31
CA VAL A 43 20.53 17.16 44.80
C VAL A 43 19.60 16.56 43.74
N ALA A 44 18.76 17.37 43.09
CA ALA A 44 17.88 16.89 42.04
C ALA A 44 18.65 16.29 40.85
N VAL A 45 19.76 16.90 40.43
CA VAL A 45 20.62 16.35 39.37
C VAL A 45 21.26 15.04 39.82
N ILE A 46 21.78 14.96 41.05
CA ILE A 46 22.37 13.73 41.58
C ILE A 46 21.33 12.60 41.65
N CYS A 47 20.12 12.88 42.15
CA CYS A 47 19.03 11.92 42.19
C CYS A 47 18.63 11.46 40.78
N PHE A 48 18.57 12.37 39.81
CA PHE A 48 18.29 12.02 38.42
C PHE A 48 19.37 11.10 37.85
N LEU A 49 20.66 11.44 38.02
CA LEU A 49 21.77 10.61 37.55
C LEU A 49 21.79 9.23 38.22
N ALA A 50 21.53 9.16 39.53
CA ALA A 50 21.44 7.91 40.25
C ALA A 50 20.27 7.03 39.77
N ALA A 51 19.10 7.65 39.55
CA ALA A 51 17.93 6.96 39.01
C ALA A 51 18.18 6.45 37.57
N SER A 52 18.80 7.27 36.71
CA SER A 52 19.19 6.86 35.36
C SER A 52 20.21 5.72 35.39
N GLY A 53 21.21 5.77 36.27
CA GLY A 53 22.19 4.71 36.43
C GLY A 53 21.55 3.40 36.89
N ALA A 54 20.62 3.46 37.86
CA ALA A 54 19.86 2.31 38.31
C ALA A 54 18.97 1.73 37.19
N PHE A 55 18.31 2.59 36.42
CA PHE A 55 17.48 2.20 35.28
C PHE A 55 18.30 1.50 34.18
N LEU A 56 19.47 2.04 33.82
CA LEU A 56 20.35 1.42 32.82
C LEU A 56 20.85 0.03 33.29
N ARG A 57 21.22 -0.10 34.57
CA ARG A 57 21.58 -1.40 35.17
C ARG A 57 20.43 -2.39 35.14
N TYR A 58 19.21 -1.94 35.45
CA TYR A 58 18.01 -2.78 35.39
C TYR A 58 17.71 -3.20 33.94
N ALA A 59 17.80 -2.28 32.98
CA ALA A 59 17.61 -2.57 31.56
C ALA A 59 18.66 -3.57 31.04
N GLU A 60 19.93 -3.42 31.42
CA GLU A 60 20.99 -4.38 31.08
C GLU A 60 20.71 -5.76 31.69
N GLY A 61 20.28 -5.81 32.95
CA GLY A 61 19.87 -7.04 33.61
C GLY A 61 18.71 -7.71 32.90
N TYR A 62 17.67 -6.94 32.54
CA TYR A 62 16.50 -7.43 31.81
C TYR A 62 16.87 -8.01 30.45
N VAL A 63 17.74 -7.32 29.69
CA VAL A 63 18.24 -7.82 28.38
C VAL A 63 19.04 -9.11 28.54
N LYS A 64 19.79 -9.28 29.64
CA LYS A 64 20.54 -10.51 29.91
C LYS A 64 19.66 -11.67 30.39
N THR A 65 18.59 -11.39 31.13
CA THR A 65 17.70 -12.42 31.70
C THR A 65 16.54 -12.81 30.79
N ALA A 66 16.14 -11.93 29.87
CA ALA A 66 15.22 -12.26 28.81
C ALA A 66 15.95 -13.18 27.83
N ALA A 67 15.94 -14.48 28.12
CA ALA A 67 16.46 -15.48 27.20
C ALA A 67 15.77 -15.25 25.85
N PRO A 68 16.53 -15.03 24.75
CA PRO A 68 15.94 -14.91 23.44
C PRO A 68 15.12 -16.18 23.20
N MET A 69 13.88 -16.01 22.75
CA MET A 69 13.06 -17.17 22.42
C MET A 69 13.81 -17.97 21.36
N GLU A 70 13.99 -19.27 21.55
CA GLU A 70 14.71 -20.10 20.58
C GLU A 70 14.00 -20.11 19.23
N GLU A 71 12.67 -20.00 19.26
CA GLU A 71 11.80 -19.91 18.10
C GLU A 71 10.89 -18.69 18.15
N GLY A 72 10.61 -18.11 16.98
CA GLY A 72 9.62 -17.06 16.82
C GLY A 72 8.65 -17.36 15.68
N GLY A 73 7.50 -16.70 15.74
CA GLY A 73 6.46 -16.83 14.72
C GLY A 73 6.80 -16.06 13.43
N LEU A 74 6.30 -16.54 12.30
CA LEU A 74 6.32 -15.79 11.04
C LEU A 74 5.27 -14.69 11.08
N LYS A 75 5.69 -13.43 10.92
CA LYS A 75 4.79 -12.28 10.79
C LYS A 75 4.94 -11.67 9.39
N LEU A 76 3.86 -11.71 8.62
CA LEU A 76 3.79 -11.06 7.32
C LEU A 76 3.44 -9.58 7.51
N VAL A 77 4.25 -8.69 6.94
CA VAL A 77 4.12 -7.23 7.06
C VAL A 77 3.41 -6.68 5.82
N ASN A 78 2.53 -5.68 6.01
CA ASN A 78 1.79 -4.99 4.95
C ASN A 78 1.01 -5.95 4.01
N VAL A 79 0.37 -6.97 4.58
CA VAL A 79 -0.49 -7.88 3.81
C VAL A 79 -1.73 -7.11 3.35
N PRO A 80 -2.02 -7.05 2.04
CA PRO A 80 -3.20 -6.35 1.55
C PRO A 80 -4.48 -7.11 1.92
N ASP A 81 -5.59 -6.38 2.09
CA ASP A 81 -6.88 -6.95 2.54
C ASP A 81 -7.42 -8.06 1.63
N TRP A 82 -7.07 -8.02 0.35
CA TRP A 82 -7.46 -9.05 -0.61
C TRP A 82 -6.69 -10.37 -0.45
N ALA A 83 -5.51 -10.36 0.18
CA ALA A 83 -4.69 -11.54 0.43
C ALA A 83 -5.20 -12.29 1.68
N LYS A 84 -6.28 -13.06 1.48
CA LYS A 84 -6.94 -13.85 2.52
C LYS A 84 -6.04 -14.94 3.12
N SER A 85 -6.56 -15.62 4.15
CA SER A 85 -5.87 -16.70 4.88
C SER A 85 -5.22 -17.74 3.99
N ASP A 86 -5.85 -18.12 2.88
CA ASP A 86 -5.34 -19.19 2.02
C ASP A 86 -4.01 -18.80 1.36
N LEU A 87 -3.92 -17.56 0.83
CA LEU A 87 -2.67 -17.05 0.29
C LEU A 87 -1.61 -16.90 1.39
N ARG A 88 -2.00 -16.40 2.57
CA ARG A 88 -1.08 -16.24 3.72
C ARG A 88 -0.52 -17.57 4.19
N ASN A 89 -1.36 -18.59 4.28
CA ASN A 89 -0.98 -19.96 4.63
C ASN A 89 -0.03 -20.54 3.58
N ARG A 90 -0.27 -20.23 2.31
CA ARG A 90 0.62 -20.63 1.23
C ARG A 90 1.98 -19.95 1.30
N VAL A 91 2.03 -18.65 1.58
CA VAL A 91 3.29 -17.93 1.85
C VAL A 91 4.03 -18.59 3.01
N ALA A 92 3.35 -18.92 4.11
CA ALA A 92 3.96 -19.62 5.23
C ALA A 92 4.49 -21.01 4.85
N ALA A 93 3.75 -21.77 4.03
CA ALA A 93 4.21 -23.06 3.52
C ALA A 93 5.47 -22.92 2.66
N PHE A 94 5.51 -21.94 1.75
CA PHE A 94 6.71 -21.61 0.96
C PHE A 94 7.88 -21.16 1.84
N ALA A 95 7.62 -20.38 2.90
CA ALA A 95 8.66 -19.96 3.84
C ALA A 95 9.31 -21.16 4.58
N GLY A 96 8.63 -22.32 4.65
CA GLY A 96 9.06 -23.50 5.37
C GLY A 96 8.31 -23.74 6.69
N GLY A 97 7.22 -23.01 6.95
CA GLY A 97 6.39 -23.15 8.14
C GLY A 97 5.94 -21.82 8.74
N ILE A 98 5.40 -21.89 9.97
CA ILE A 98 4.93 -20.72 10.73
C ILE A 98 5.82 -20.37 11.93
N ARG A 99 6.79 -21.22 12.27
CA ARG A 99 7.75 -21.03 13.35
C ARG A 99 9.14 -21.31 12.84
N PHE A 100 10.08 -20.48 13.27
CA PHE A 100 11.46 -20.56 12.83
C PHE A 100 12.41 -20.28 13.98
N PRO A 101 13.61 -20.89 13.96
CA PRO A 101 14.65 -20.55 14.91
C PRO A 101 15.08 -19.09 14.72
N LEU A 102 15.29 -18.33 15.80
CA LEU A 102 15.67 -16.91 15.72
C LEU A 102 17.18 -16.75 15.55
N THR A 103 17.70 -17.22 14.41
CA THR A 103 19.13 -17.18 14.06
C THR A 103 19.38 -16.34 12.81
N ASP A 104 20.61 -15.84 12.65
CA ASP A 104 21.01 -15.04 11.47
C ASP A 104 20.81 -15.79 10.14
N LYS A 105 20.88 -17.12 10.15
CA LYS A 105 20.69 -17.96 8.95
C LYS A 105 19.24 -18.05 8.51
N THR A 106 18.29 -17.83 9.43
CA THR A 106 16.86 -17.97 9.19
C THR A 106 16.36 -16.96 8.18
N ALA A 107 16.84 -15.71 8.23
CA ALA A 107 16.47 -14.68 7.27
C ALA A 107 16.79 -15.11 5.83
N SER A 108 18.03 -15.56 5.59
CA SER A 108 18.49 -15.99 4.28
C SER A 108 17.76 -17.24 3.78
N PHE A 109 17.48 -18.19 4.67
CA PHE A 109 16.71 -19.40 4.33
C PHE A 109 15.28 -19.05 3.89
N VAL A 110 14.56 -18.27 4.70
CA VAL A 110 13.18 -17.87 4.41
C VAL A 110 13.13 -17.00 3.15
N ALA A 111 14.07 -16.06 2.99
CA ALA A 111 14.15 -15.22 1.80
C ALA A 111 14.41 -16.06 0.53
N GLY A 112 15.32 -17.04 0.60
CA GLY A 112 15.63 -17.94 -0.51
C GLY A 112 14.42 -18.76 -0.95
N ASN A 113 13.65 -19.30 -0.01
CA ASN A 113 12.45 -20.06 -0.36
C ASN A 113 11.37 -19.16 -0.97
N LEU A 114 11.13 -17.98 -0.37
CA LEU A 114 10.12 -17.03 -0.82
C LEU A 114 10.49 -16.34 -2.15
N ALA A 115 11.76 -16.26 -2.52
CA ALA A 115 12.20 -15.66 -3.78
C ALA A 115 11.64 -16.39 -5.01
N SER A 116 11.31 -17.68 -4.88
CA SER A 116 10.68 -18.48 -5.94
C SER A 116 9.16 -18.30 -6.06
N MET A 117 8.55 -17.60 -5.09
CA MET A 117 7.09 -17.47 -5.03
C MET A 117 6.62 -16.36 -5.96
N SER A 118 5.89 -16.74 -7.01
CA SER A 118 5.40 -15.83 -8.05
C SER A 118 4.48 -14.70 -7.54
N TRP A 119 3.81 -14.89 -6.40
CA TRP A 119 2.88 -13.92 -5.80
C TRP A 119 3.57 -12.76 -5.05
N LEU A 120 4.87 -12.87 -4.79
CA LEU A 120 5.63 -11.91 -4.01
C LEU A 120 6.78 -11.35 -4.85
N THR A 121 7.13 -10.10 -4.60
CA THR A 121 8.33 -9.48 -5.14
C THR A 121 8.95 -8.55 -4.09
N ASP A 122 10.22 -8.19 -4.28
CA ASP A 122 10.98 -7.39 -3.31
C ASP A 122 10.94 -7.93 -1.88
N VAL A 123 11.09 -9.26 -1.72
CA VAL A 123 11.01 -9.94 -0.43
C VAL A 123 12.18 -9.52 0.47
N LYS A 124 11.85 -8.97 1.64
CA LYS A 124 12.77 -8.58 2.70
C LYS A 124 12.41 -9.31 3.98
N VAL A 125 13.37 -10.07 4.51
CA VAL A 125 13.19 -10.85 5.72
C VAL A 125 14.08 -10.31 6.83
N HIS A 126 13.50 -10.07 8.00
CA HIS A 126 14.21 -9.61 9.19
C HIS A 126 13.89 -10.53 10.35
N VAL A 127 14.91 -10.99 11.06
CA VAL A 127 14.74 -11.75 12.31
C VAL A 127 14.79 -10.77 13.47
N THR A 128 13.80 -10.83 14.34
CA THR A 128 13.72 -10.06 15.58
C THR A 128 13.87 -10.99 16.78
N HIS A 129 13.78 -10.46 17.99
CA HIS A 129 13.90 -11.25 19.22
C HIS A 129 12.69 -12.16 19.50
N ASP A 130 11.55 -11.98 18.79
CA ASP A 130 10.32 -12.75 19.00
C ASP A 130 9.72 -13.35 17.71
N SER A 131 10.19 -12.93 16.54
CA SER A 131 9.55 -13.25 15.27
C SER A 131 10.44 -13.08 14.05
N VAL A 132 10.05 -13.76 12.96
CA VAL A 132 10.59 -13.53 11.61
C VAL A 132 9.61 -12.64 10.86
N LEU A 133 10.02 -11.42 10.58
CA LEU A 133 9.24 -10.44 9.84
C LEU A 133 9.51 -10.58 8.35
N VAL A 134 8.46 -10.76 7.55
CA VAL A 134 8.56 -10.80 6.08
C VAL A 134 7.79 -9.63 5.52
N ALA A 135 8.50 -8.70 4.88
CA ALA A 135 7.91 -7.61 4.09
C ALA A 135 8.14 -7.89 2.61
N ALA A 136 7.10 -7.74 1.80
CA ALA A 136 7.17 -7.94 0.35
C ALA A 136 6.10 -7.11 -0.35
N ARG A 137 6.27 -6.85 -1.65
CA ARG A 137 5.21 -6.35 -2.52
C ARG A 137 4.38 -7.55 -3.01
N TRP A 138 3.07 -7.48 -2.77
CA TRP A 138 2.12 -8.52 -3.13
C TRP A 138 1.58 -8.26 -4.53
N ARG A 139 1.70 -9.25 -5.41
CA ARG A 139 1.16 -9.18 -6.79
C ARG A 139 -0.31 -9.56 -6.79
N LYS A 140 -1.15 -8.64 -7.26
CA LYS A 140 -2.60 -8.86 -7.35
C LYS A 140 -2.93 -9.41 -8.75
N PRO A 141 -3.60 -10.56 -8.87
CA PRO A 141 -4.03 -11.08 -10.17
C PRO A 141 -5.06 -10.15 -10.79
N ILE A 142 -4.85 -9.83 -12.08
CA ILE A 142 -5.76 -8.98 -12.87
C ILE A 142 -6.58 -9.86 -13.81
N ILE A 143 -5.91 -10.75 -14.53
CA ILE A 143 -6.55 -11.70 -15.45
C ILE A 143 -6.14 -13.14 -15.13
N MET A 144 -6.95 -14.07 -15.61
CA MET A 144 -6.69 -15.49 -15.61
C MET A 144 -6.61 -15.99 -17.05
N ILE A 145 -5.68 -16.88 -17.36
CA ILE A 145 -5.59 -17.55 -18.66
C ILE A 145 -5.78 -19.04 -18.44
N ASP A 146 -6.65 -19.65 -19.24
CA ASP A 146 -6.86 -21.10 -19.28
C ASP A 146 -6.04 -21.70 -20.42
N ILE A 147 -5.05 -22.53 -20.06
CA ILE A 147 -4.14 -23.20 -20.99
C ILE A 147 -4.71 -24.59 -21.28
N LYS A 148 -5.41 -24.70 -22.40
CA LYS A 148 -6.15 -25.92 -22.75
C LYS A 148 -5.23 -27.11 -22.98
N GLU A 149 -4.04 -26.86 -23.52
CA GLU A 149 -3.04 -27.88 -23.88
C GLU A 149 -2.57 -28.66 -22.65
N THR A 150 -2.43 -27.99 -21.51
CA THR A 150 -1.97 -28.57 -20.24
C THR A 150 -3.08 -28.71 -19.19
N ALA A 151 -4.32 -28.33 -19.54
CA ALA A 151 -5.45 -28.21 -18.63
C ALA A 151 -5.10 -27.43 -17.33
N SER A 152 -4.23 -26.42 -17.46
CA SER A 152 -3.74 -25.63 -16.35
C SER A 152 -4.19 -24.18 -16.47
N LYS A 153 -4.28 -23.51 -15.32
CA LYS A 153 -4.62 -22.10 -15.25
C LYS A 153 -3.44 -21.32 -14.71
N ILE A 154 -3.30 -20.10 -15.19
CA ILE A 154 -2.33 -19.15 -14.67
C ILE A 154 -3.01 -17.81 -14.43
N TYR A 155 -2.45 -17.02 -13.53
CA TYR A 155 -2.81 -15.62 -13.37
C TYR A 155 -1.73 -14.73 -13.95
N VAL A 156 -2.12 -13.51 -14.30
CA VAL A 156 -1.20 -12.45 -14.73
C VAL A 156 -1.54 -11.18 -13.95
N ASP A 157 -0.52 -10.50 -13.44
CA ASP A 157 -0.67 -9.24 -12.70
C ASP A 157 -0.48 -8.00 -13.59
N GLU A 158 -0.41 -6.83 -12.96
CA GLU A 158 -0.20 -5.53 -13.64
C GLU A 158 1.15 -5.43 -14.37
N ASP A 159 2.18 -6.12 -13.88
CA ASP A 159 3.53 -6.12 -14.48
C ASP A 159 3.68 -7.24 -15.53
N LEU A 160 2.56 -7.85 -15.93
CA LEU A 160 2.49 -9.00 -16.82
C LEU A 160 3.21 -10.24 -16.28
N VAL A 161 3.42 -10.36 -14.97
CA VAL A 161 4.11 -11.51 -14.37
C VAL A 161 3.15 -12.68 -14.23
N VAL A 162 3.59 -13.86 -14.70
CA VAL A 162 2.85 -15.11 -14.59
C VAL A 162 2.88 -15.58 -13.14
N MET A 163 1.70 -15.80 -12.58
CA MET A 163 1.52 -16.38 -11.26
C MET A 163 0.79 -17.71 -11.36
N ASP A 164 1.06 -18.57 -10.40
CA ASP A 164 0.38 -19.85 -10.31
C ASP A 164 -1.08 -19.67 -9.89
N TYR A 165 -1.95 -20.53 -10.41
CA TYR A 165 -3.36 -20.46 -10.10
C TYR A 165 -3.67 -20.94 -8.69
N MET A 166 -4.49 -20.16 -8.00
CA MET A 166 -5.10 -20.49 -6.72
C MET A 166 -6.50 -19.87 -6.70
N PRO A 167 -7.56 -20.61 -6.34
CA PRO A 167 -8.90 -20.05 -6.35
C PRO A 167 -9.02 -18.77 -5.50
N MET A 168 -9.37 -17.65 -6.13
CA MET A 168 -9.58 -16.35 -5.48
C MET A 168 -10.99 -15.81 -5.79
N PRO A 169 -12.07 -16.47 -5.32
CA PRO A 169 -13.44 -16.16 -5.72
C PRO A 169 -13.94 -14.77 -5.29
N HIS A 170 -13.23 -14.10 -4.37
CA HIS A 170 -13.54 -12.76 -3.89
C HIS A 170 -12.87 -11.63 -4.69
N LEU A 171 -12.05 -11.97 -5.68
CA LEU A 171 -11.44 -10.99 -6.57
C LEU A 171 -12.19 -11.00 -7.91
N PRO A 172 -12.44 -9.82 -8.52
CA PRO A 172 -13.07 -9.72 -9.83
C PRO A 172 -12.05 -10.02 -10.95
N ILE A 173 -11.53 -11.24 -10.97
CA ILE A 173 -10.54 -11.69 -11.96
C ILE A 173 -11.30 -12.19 -13.20
N VAL A 174 -10.99 -11.60 -14.35
CA VAL A 174 -11.60 -11.97 -15.64
C VAL A 174 -10.73 -12.95 -16.40
N GLU A 175 -11.35 -13.87 -17.15
CA GLU A 175 -10.63 -14.79 -18.02
C GLU A 175 -10.20 -14.09 -19.31
N ALA A 176 -8.93 -14.13 -19.69
CA ALA A 176 -8.47 -13.70 -21.01
C ALA A 176 -8.51 -14.88 -22.00
N LYS A 177 -9.27 -14.72 -23.09
CA LYS A 177 -9.48 -15.74 -24.12
C LYS A 177 -8.80 -15.36 -25.42
N GLY A 178 -8.37 -16.39 -26.15
CA GLY A 178 -7.78 -16.21 -27.47
C GLY A 178 -6.39 -15.58 -27.45
N VAL A 179 -5.72 -15.57 -26.29
CA VAL A 179 -4.31 -15.17 -26.15
C VAL A 179 -3.41 -16.12 -26.96
N SER A 180 -2.37 -15.58 -27.58
CA SER A 180 -1.29 -16.35 -28.22
C SER A 180 -0.47 -17.10 -27.17
N LEU A 181 -0.64 -18.42 -27.09
CA LEU A 181 0.07 -19.28 -26.13
C LEU A 181 1.31 -19.98 -26.74
N ASN A 182 1.98 -19.34 -27.69
CA ASN A 182 3.13 -19.95 -28.39
C ASN A 182 4.22 -20.42 -27.43
N ILE A 183 4.55 -19.57 -26.44
CA ILE A 183 5.47 -19.89 -25.35
C ILE A 183 4.86 -19.29 -24.09
N VAL A 184 4.39 -20.14 -23.18
CA VAL A 184 3.93 -19.69 -21.86
C VAL A 184 5.15 -19.56 -20.95
N PRO A 185 5.45 -18.38 -20.39
CA PRO A 185 6.59 -18.19 -19.50
C PRO A 185 6.45 -19.01 -18.20
N LEU A 186 7.57 -19.24 -17.52
CA LEU A 186 7.56 -19.87 -16.21
C LEU A 186 6.97 -18.92 -15.15
N LEU A 187 6.52 -19.49 -14.03
CA LEU A 187 6.03 -18.72 -12.89
C LEU A 187 7.08 -17.69 -12.43
N GLY A 188 6.65 -16.46 -12.18
CA GLY A 188 7.50 -15.33 -11.81
C GLY A 188 8.17 -14.62 -13.00
N GLN A 189 8.00 -15.11 -14.24
CA GLN A 189 8.49 -14.44 -15.45
C GLN A 189 7.40 -13.56 -16.08
N THR A 190 7.83 -12.59 -16.87
CA THR A 190 6.95 -11.65 -17.59
C THR A 190 6.40 -12.29 -18.86
N PHE A 191 5.08 -12.19 -19.06
CA PHE A 191 4.35 -12.60 -20.26
C PHE A 191 3.98 -11.36 -21.10
N ASP A 192 5.00 -10.73 -21.66
CA ASP A 192 4.87 -9.50 -22.45
C ASP A 192 4.48 -9.79 -23.91
N GLU A 193 3.28 -10.33 -24.09
CA GLU A 193 2.63 -10.45 -25.40
C GLU A 193 1.57 -9.35 -25.54
N GLY A 194 1.45 -8.79 -26.75
CA GLY A 194 0.58 -7.63 -26.98
C GLY A 194 -0.90 -7.90 -26.69
N ASP A 195 -1.37 -9.14 -26.92
CA ASP A 195 -2.75 -9.52 -26.63
C ASP A 195 -3.00 -9.77 -25.13
N VAL A 196 -2.01 -10.29 -24.40
CA VAL A 196 -2.03 -10.36 -22.92
C VAL A 196 -2.08 -8.95 -22.34
N ARG A 197 -1.18 -8.06 -22.77
CA ARG A 197 -1.14 -6.67 -22.32
C ARG A 197 -2.46 -5.97 -22.56
N ALA A 198 -3.04 -6.11 -23.75
CA ALA A 198 -4.34 -5.49 -24.06
C ALA A 198 -5.48 -5.99 -23.15
N ALA A 199 -5.49 -7.28 -22.80
CA ALA A 199 -6.46 -7.81 -21.85
C ALA A 199 -6.24 -7.27 -20.43
N VAL A 200 -4.99 -7.20 -19.98
CA VAL A 200 -4.61 -6.65 -18.66
C VAL A 200 -4.97 -5.16 -18.57
N ASP A 201 -4.57 -4.36 -19.55
CA ASP A 201 -4.83 -2.92 -19.60
C ASP A 201 -6.33 -2.64 -19.57
N LEU A 202 -7.12 -3.37 -20.36
CA LEU A 202 -8.57 -3.21 -20.36
C LEU A 202 -9.19 -3.61 -19.01
N ALA A 203 -8.77 -4.73 -18.42
CA ALA A 203 -9.24 -5.12 -17.09
C ALA A 203 -8.86 -4.09 -16.01
N MET A 204 -7.67 -3.50 -16.08
CA MET A 204 -7.24 -2.45 -15.16
C MET A 204 -8.07 -1.17 -15.31
N VAL A 205 -8.31 -0.73 -16.54
CA VAL A 205 -9.17 0.44 -16.81
C VAL A 205 -10.59 0.22 -16.29
N LEU A 206 -11.16 -0.96 -16.51
CA LEU A 206 -12.47 -1.32 -15.97
C LEU A 206 -12.47 -1.37 -14.44
N ASN A 207 -11.43 -1.94 -13.82
CA ASN A 207 -11.31 -1.99 -12.36
C ASN A 207 -11.19 -0.59 -11.73
N GLN A 208 -10.48 0.34 -12.39
CA GLN A 208 -10.41 1.74 -11.96
C GLN A 208 -11.77 2.44 -12.11
N ALA A 209 -12.47 2.22 -13.23
CA ALA A 209 -13.81 2.75 -13.45
C ALA A 209 -14.83 2.18 -12.44
N ASP A 210 -14.69 0.91 -12.05
CA ASP A 210 -15.55 0.28 -11.03
C ASP A 210 -15.44 0.97 -9.69
N ALA A 211 -14.23 1.33 -9.27
CA ALA A 211 -14.00 2.08 -8.03
C ALA A 211 -14.65 3.47 -8.05
N MET A 212 -14.78 4.11 -9.22
CA MET A 212 -15.35 5.45 -9.37
C MET A 212 -16.87 5.45 -9.57
N TYR A 213 -17.38 4.55 -10.42
CA TYR A 213 -18.75 4.61 -10.91
C TYR A 213 -19.67 3.54 -10.33
N ALA A 214 -19.13 2.37 -9.93
CA ALA A 214 -19.92 1.24 -9.46
C ALA A 214 -19.28 0.48 -8.27
N PRO A 215 -18.85 1.16 -7.19
CA PRO A 215 -18.06 0.53 -6.13
C PRO A 215 -18.80 -0.56 -5.34
N LYS A 216 -20.14 -0.56 -5.37
CA LYS A 216 -20.99 -1.55 -4.69
C LYS A 216 -21.27 -2.79 -5.54
N THR A 217 -21.27 -2.64 -6.87
CA THR A 217 -21.64 -3.68 -7.82
C THR A 217 -20.71 -3.58 -9.03
N PRO A 218 -19.43 -3.95 -8.86
CA PRO A 218 -18.43 -3.79 -9.91
C PRO A 218 -18.86 -4.48 -11.20
N LEU A 219 -18.77 -3.77 -12.32
CA LEU A 219 -19.03 -4.25 -13.66
C LEU A 219 -18.16 -5.45 -14.00
N LEU A 220 -16.89 -5.47 -13.58
CA LEU A 220 -16.01 -6.62 -13.81
C LEU A 220 -16.55 -7.93 -13.24
N GLU A 221 -17.36 -7.89 -12.17
CA GLU A 221 -18.02 -9.09 -11.64
C GLU A 221 -19.08 -9.66 -12.60
N GLN A 222 -19.59 -8.86 -13.55
CA GLN A 222 -20.52 -9.29 -14.58
C GLN A 222 -19.81 -9.76 -15.85
N ILE A 223 -18.51 -9.50 -16.00
CA ILE A 223 -17.70 -9.93 -17.13
C ILE A 223 -17.19 -11.34 -16.85
N ALA A 224 -17.44 -12.25 -17.79
CA ALA A 224 -16.93 -13.62 -17.73
C ALA A 224 -15.53 -13.71 -18.36
N SER A 225 -15.32 -13.05 -19.51
CA SER A 225 -14.03 -13.09 -20.20
C SER A 225 -13.79 -11.88 -21.09
N ILE A 226 -12.51 -11.55 -21.29
CA ILE A 226 -12.00 -10.63 -22.30
C ILE A 226 -11.47 -11.48 -23.46
N ASP A 227 -12.14 -11.44 -24.60
CA ASP A 227 -11.73 -12.16 -25.80
C ASP A 227 -10.86 -11.27 -26.69
N VAL A 228 -9.60 -11.66 -26.82
CA VAL A 228 -8.59 -11.01 -27.66
C VAL A 228 -8.23 -11.87 -28.87
N VAL A 229 -9.05 -12.85 -29.26
CA VAL A 229 -8.75 -13.78 -30.37
C VAL A 229 -8.43 -13.08 -31.70
N ASN A 230 -9.02 -11.90 -31.92
CA ASN A 230 -8.81 -11.07 -33.11
C ASN A 230 -8.02 -9.79 -32.79
N TYR A 231 -7.17 -9.82 -31.77
CA TYR A 231 -6.27 -8.73 -31.43
C TYR A 231 -5.57 -8.15 -32.68
N LYS A 232 -5.62 -6.81 -32.82
CA LYS A 232 -5.13 -6.07 -34.00
C LYS A 232 -5.63 -6.58 -35.36
N GLY A 233 -6.81 -7.19 -35.39
CA GLY A 233 -7.40 -7.71 -36.63
C GLY A 233 -6.66 -8.93 -37.20
N ARG A 234 -5.84 -9.62 -36.39
CA ARG A 234 -4.96 -10.72 -36.85
C ARG A 234 -5.68 -11.86 -37.57
N LYS A 235 -6.95 -12.11 -37.25
CA LYS A 235 -7.78 -13.09 -37.97
C LYS A 235 -8.60 -12.42 -39.06
N ASN A 236 -9.18 -11.26 -38.78
CA ASN A 236 -9.93 -10.45 -39.74
C ASN A 236 -9.96 -8.98 -39.29
N ALA A 237 -9.37 -8.09 -40.10
CA ALA A 237 -9.32 -6.65 -39.84
C ALA A 237 -10.69 -5.95 -39.84
N GLN A 238 -11.73 -6.57 -40.41
CA GLN A 238 -13.11 -6.03 -40.40
C GLN A 238 -13.92 -6.46 -39.17
N ARG A 239 -13.41 -7.41 -38.39
CA ARG A 239 -14.07 -7.90 -37.17
C ARG A 239 -13.58 -7.15 -35.93
N GLU A 240 -14.34 -7.26 -34.86
CA GLU A 240 -14.04 -6.70 -33.55
C GLU A 240 -12.67 -7.20 -33.07
N HIS A 241 -11.79 -6.30 -32.61
CA HIS A 241 -10.46 -6.71 -32.14
C HIS A 241 -10.52 -7.29 -30.72
N ILE A 242 -11.26 -6.63 -29.83
CA ILE A 242 -11.49 -7.07 -28.44
C ILE A 242 -13.00 -7.10 -28.16
N VAL A 243 -13.46 -8.18 -27.54
CA VAL A 243 -14.86 -8.39 -27.13
C VAL A 243 -14.91 -8.83 -25.67
N LEU A 244 -15.74 -8.19 -24.86
CA LEU A 244 -16.02 -8.66 -23.50
C LEU A 244 -17.25 -9.57 -23.53
N ASN A 245 -17.12 -10.79 -23.03
CA ASN A 245 -18.26 -11.69 -22.85
C ASN A 245 -18.74 -11.59 -21.41
N THR A 246 -20.02 -11.29 -21.23
CA THR A 246 -20.65 -11.21 -19.91
C THR A 246 -21.07 -12.59 -19.40
N LYS A 247 -21.27 -12.73 -18.09
CA LYS A 247 -21.85 -13.94 -17.49
C LYS A 247 -23.28 -14.22 -17.98
N GLY A 248 -24.00 -13.18 -18.41
CA GLY A 248 -25.33 -13.25 -19.02
C GLY A 248 -25.35 -13.67 -20.50
N ARG A 249 -24.20 -14.05 -21.09
CA ARG A 249 -24.03 -14.40 -22.51
C ARG A 249 -24.17 -13.24 -23.51
N SER A 250 -24.30 -12.02 -23.02
CA SER A 250 -24.24 -10.79 -23.82
C SER A 250 -22.80 -10.46 -24.19
N GLN A 251 -22.60 -9.84 -25.35
CA GLN A 251 -21.28 -9.42 -25.83
C GLN A 251 -21.16 -7.90 -25.81
N ILE A 252 -20.06 -7.38 -25.27
CA ILE A 252 -19.71 -5.97 -25.37
C ILE A 252 -18.58 -5.85 -26.38
N ILE A 253 -18.86 -5.19 -27.50
CA ILE A 253 -17.89 -4.96 -28.56
C ILE A 253 -17.07 -3.74 -28.18
N TRP A 254 -15.85 -3.99 -27.68
CA TRP A 254 -14.94 -2.94 -27.25
C TRP A 254 -14.22 -2.28 -28.42
N GLY A 255 -13.77 -3.09 -29.40
CA GLY A 255 -12.98 -2.61 -30.54
C GLY A 255 -11.49 -2.67 -30.29
N ALA A 256 -10.75 -1.64 -30.69
CA ALA A 256 -9.29 -1.52 -30.55
C ALA A 256 -8.81 -1.56 -29.10
N GLU A 257 -7.54 -1.91 -28.88
CA GLU A 257 -6.90 -1.86 -27.56
C GLU A 257 -6.92 -0.45 -26.96
N VAL A 258 -6.83 -0.40 -25.64
CA VAL A 258 -6.79 0.87 -24.90
C VAL A 258 -5.67 1.76 -25.45
N GLY A 259 -6.01 3.01 -25.75
CA GLY A 259 -5.11 4.01 -26.31
C GLY A 259 -4.99 4.01 -27.84
N GLU A 260 -5.54 3.01 -28.55
CA GLU A 260 -5.39 2.88 -30.01
C GLU A 260 -6.68 3.15 -30.80
N TYR A 261 -7.72 3.69 -30.15
CA TYR A 261 -9.01 4.02 -30.76
C TYR A 261 -8.90 4.88 -32.01
N ALA A 262 -7.94 5.82 -32.05
CA ALA A 262 -7.77 6.75 -33.16
C ALA A 262 -7.37 6.04 -34.47
N LYS A 263 -6.58 4.96 -34.39
CA LYS A 263 -6.16 4.18 -35.57
C LYS A 263 -7.32 3.43 -36.22
N SER A 264 -8.34 3.13 -35.43
CA SER A 264 -9.53 2.38 -35.87
C SER A 264 -10.77 3.26 -36.10
N VAL A 265 -10.64 4.59 -35.94
CA VAL A 265 -11.75 5.56 -36.07
C VAL A 265 -12.92 5.21 -35.12
N GLU A 266 -12.58 4.82 -33.89
CA GLU A 266 -13.54 4.45 -32.84
C GLU A 266 -13.68 5.58 -31.80
N ALA A 267 -14.73 5.50 -30.98
CA ALA A 267 -14.89 6.32 -29.79
C ALA A 267 -13.65 6.23 -28.88
N SER A 268 -13.32 7.31 -28.19
CA SER A 268 -12.24 7.32 -27.21
C SER A 268 -12.51 6.34 -26.05
N ASP A 269 -11.46 5.86 -25.38
CA ASP A 269 -11.64 4.93 -24.25
C ASP A 269 -12.53 5.52 -23.15
N GLN A 270 -12.44 6.84 -22.92
CA GLN A 270 -13.30 7.53 -21.95
C GLN A 270 -14.77 7.52 -22.37
N GLU A 271 -15.07 7.76 -23.65
CA GLU A 271 -16.44 7.66 -24.17
C GLU A 271 -16.97 6.23 -24.12
N LYS A 272 -16.13 5.24 -24.43
CA LYS A 272 -16.47 3.81 -24.31
C LYS A 272 -16.84 3.44 -22.88
N ILE A 273 -16.03 3.86 -21.91
CA ILE A 273 -16.30 3.66 -20.47
C ILE A 273 -17.58 4.38 -20.07
N ALA A 274 -17.74 5.65 -20.43
CA ALA A 274 -18.93 6.43 -20.07
C ALA A 274 -20.21 5.81 -20.64
N ALA A 275 -20.19 5.37 -21.90
CA ALA A 275 -21.30 4.68 -22.54
C ALA A 275 -21.64 3.36 -21.82
N LEU A 276 -20.62 2.56 -21.55
CA LEU A 276 -20.78 1.25 -20.91
C LEU A 276 -21.33 1.36 -19.48
N TYR A 277 -20.76 2.26 -18.67
CA TYR A 277 -21.21 2.48 -17.29
C TYR A 277 -22.54 3.23 -17.23
N GLY A 278 -22.83 4.09 -18.20
CA GLY A 278 -24.15 4.71 -18.35
C GLY A 278 -25.23 3.64 -18.54
N TYR A 279 -25.03 2.74 -19.51
CA TYR A 279 -25.92 1.61 -19.74
C TYR A 279 -26.05 0.72 -18.48
N TYR A 280 -24.93 0.35 -17.87
CA TYR A 280 -24.93 -0.51 -16.69
C TYR A 280 -25.63 0.12 -15.48
N LYS A 281 -25.52 1.45 -15.30
CA LYS A 281 -26.22 2.18 -14.24
C LYS A 281 -27.73 2.25 -14.46
N GLU A 282 -28.18 2.35 -15.72
CA GLU A 282 -29.59 2.41 -16.07
C GLU A 282 -30.28 1.05 -15.96
N VAL A 283 -29.64 -0.02 -16.43
CA VAL A 283 -30.24 -1.36 -16.49
C VAL A 283 -29.88 -2.22 -15.28
N GLY A 284 -28.71 -1.99 -14.67
CA GLY A 284 -28.18 -2.77 -13.55
C GLY A 284 -27.58 -4.13 -13.93
N SER A 285 -27.74 -4.57 -15.19
CA SER A 285 -27.25 -5.84 -15.71
C SER A 285 -27.07 -5.78 -17.23
N PHE A 286 -26.30 -6.71 -17.79
CA PHE A 286 -26.16 -6.87 -19.25
C PHE A 286 -27.09 -7.94 -19.83
N ALA A 287 -27.77 -8.73 -19.00
CA ALA A 287 -28.49 -9.93 -19.42
C ALA A 287 -29.56 -9.70 -20.51
N ASP A 288 -30.15 -8.51 -20.56
CA ASP A 288 -31.24 -8.19 -21.49
C ASP A 288 -30.75 -7.79 -22.90
N ALA A 289 -29.47 -7.44 -23.05
CA ALA A 289 -28.89 -7.09 -24.35
C ALA A 289 -28.26 -8.32 -25.02
N LYS A 290 -28.49 -8.51 -26.32
CA LYS A 290 -27.74 -9.50 -27.11
C LYS A 290 -26.29 -9.06 -27.31
N TYR A 291 -26.10 -7.78 -27.66
CA TYR A 291 -24.80 -7.16 -27.78
C TYR A 291 -24.88 -5.67 -27.44
N ILE A 292 -23.76 -5.10 -27.02
CA ILE A 292 -23.56 -3.67 -26.74
C ILE A 292 -22.34 -3.23 -27.54
N ASP A 293 -22.50 -2.29 -28.46
CA ASP A 293 -21.39 -1.78 -29.27
C ASP A 293 -20.98 -0.40 -28.76
N VAL A 294 -19.77 -0.29 -28.21
CA VAL A 294 -19.22 0.97 -27.69
C VAL A 294 -18.26 1.66 -28.68
N ARG A 295 -18.04 1.09 -29.87
CA ARG A 295 -17.16 1.68 -30.89
C ARG A 295 -17.68 2.97 -31.51
N PRO A 296 -18.98 3.14 -31.80
CA PRO A 296 -19.45 4.35 -32.49
C PRO A 296 -19.23 5.59 -31.62
N PRO A 297 -18.60 6.66 -32.15
CA PRO A 297 -18.46 7.91 -31.42
C PRO A 297 -19.84 8.49 -31.13
N GLN A 298 -20.06 8.92 -29.87
CA GLN A 298 -21.29 9.60 -29.50
C GLN A 298 -21.27 11.02 -30.11
N LYS A 299 -21.88 11.18 -31.30
CA LYS A 299 -22.10 12.42 -32.06
C LYS A 299 -21.47 13.70 -31.47
N GLY A 300 -20.39 14.19 -32.09
CA GLY A 300 -20.05 15.62 -32.06
C GLY A 300 -18.61 16.06 -31.75
N ILE A 301 -17.62 15.18 -31.66
CA ILE A 301 -16.23 15.65 -31.51
C ILE A 301 -15.62 15.93 -32.89
N HIS A 302 -15.37 17.22 -33.16
CA HIS A 302 -14.50 17.66 -34.26
C HIS A 302 -13.14 16.96 -34.11
N LEU A 303 -12.82 16.05 -35.02
CA LEU A 303 -11.46 15.55 -35.18
C LEU A 303 -10.52 16.76 -35.31
N PRO A 304 -9.35 16.78 -34.62
CA PRO A 304 -8.40 17.85 -34.79
C PRO A 304 -8.01 17.92 -36.27
N ILE A 305 -8.34 19.05 -36.90
CA ILE A 305 -8.04 19.33 -38.30
C ILE A 305 -6.53 19.08 -38.51
N GLU A 306 -6.20 18.11 -39.37
CA GLU A 306 -4.85 17.97 -39.89
C GLU A 306 -4.42 19.31 -40.51
N ARG A 307 -3.46 20.00 -39.87
CA ARG A 307 -2.72 21.06 -40.55
C ARG A 307 -1.86 20.38 -41.61
N LYS A 308 -2.33 20.42 -42.86
CA LYS A 308 -1.49 20.16 -44.04
C LYS A 308 -0.22 21.02 -43.94
N ARG A 309 0.93 20.36 -44.04
CA ARG A 309 2.16 20.97 -44.57
C ARG A 309 2.23 20.66 -46.06
#